data_AF-A0A2S8BPL3-F1
#
_entry.id   AF-A0A2S8BPL3-F1
#
_cell.length_a   1.000
_cell.length_b   1.000
_cell.length_c   1.000
_cell.angle_alpha   90.00
_cell.angle_beta   90.00
_cell.angle_gamma   90.00
#
_symmetry.space_group_name_H-M   'P 1'
#
loop_
_entity.id
_entity.type
_entity.pdbx_description
1 polymer ?
#
loop_
_entity_poly.entity_id
_entity_poly.type
_entity_poly.pdbx_seq_one_letter_code
_entity_poly.pdbx_strand_id
1 'polypeptide(L)'
;MDALTAQAKLQVAQRTSGVPQFEVVDPQQLALLPEPDDGDLFFDFEGDPLWTADGTEWGLEYLFGVLEAGRRGVFRPLWAHDRIEERRALTDFLALVAQRRKRHPNMHIYHYAPYEKTALLRLAGRHGVGEDAVDELLRSGVLVDLYPLVRKSIRVGAESVSLKALEPLYMGAELRDGDVTTAADSITGYARFTELRAAGRDAEAATLLKQIEDYNHYDCRSTRALRDWLLLRAFESGVTPSGTQPVADGGGVEPDDPLARRLAEAAGDGAGGDRSPEQTAVAPGGRPPAAITGGKKNRSGGRISTG
;
A
#
# COMPACT_ATOMS: atom_id res chain seq x y z
N MET A 1 15.17 -16.46 28.34
CA MET A 1 13.93 -17.12 27.87
C MET A 1 13.97 -17.13 26.36
N ASP A 2 13.55 -18.23 25.73
CA ASP A 2 13.41 -18.29 24.28
C ASP A 2 12.32 -17.31 23.80
N ALA A 3 12.55 -16.62 22.68
CA ALA A 3 11.64 -15.62 22.10
C ALA A 3 10.25 -16.21 21.83
N LEU A 4 10.18 -17.49 21.42
CA LEU A 4 8.92 -18.21 21.23
C LEU A 4 8.16 -18.40 22.54
N THR A 5 8.87 -18.66 23.64
CA THR A 5 8.24 -18.81 24.95
C THR A 5 7.66 -17.48 25.44
N ALA A 6 8.36 -16.36 25.21
CA ALA A 6 7.85 -15.04 25.56
C ALA A 6 6.61 -14.66 24.73
N GLN A 7 6.61 -14.95 23.42
CA GLN A 7 5.46 -14.77 22.54
C GLN A 7 4.24 -15.58 23.03
N ALA A 8 4.43 -16.87 23.29
CA ALA A 8 3.34 -17.75 23.74
C ALA A 8 2.73 -17.29 25.06
N LYS A 9 3.56 -16.79 26.00
CA LYS A 9 3.08 -16.24 27.27
C LYS A 9 2.16 -15.04 27.07
N LEU A 10 2.54 -14.08 26.23
CA LEU A 10 1.72 -12.91 25.93
C LEU A 10 0.40 -13.30 25.26
N GLN A 11 0.45 -14.24 24.30
CA GLN A 11 -0.75 -14.72 23.61
C GLN A 11 -1.72 -15.42 24.55
N VAL A 12 -1.23 -16.29 25.44
CA VAL A 12 -2.06 -16.94 26.45
C VAL A 12 -2.64 -15.91 27.42
N ALA A 13 -1.83 -14.96 27.92
CA ALA A 13 -2.30 -13.92 28.83
C ALA A 13 -3.41 -13.05 28.20
N GLN A 14 -3.25 -12.64 26.94
CA GLN A 14 -4.26 -11.87 26.22
C GLN A 14 -5.53 -12.69 26.00
N ARG A 15 -5.41 -13.95 25.57
CA ARG A 15 -6.56 -14.84 25.35
C ARG A 15 -7.34 -15.11 26.63
N THR A 16 -6.66 -15.25 27.77
CA THR A 16 -7.30 -15.52 29.07
C THR A 16 -7.95 -14.28 29.67
N SER A 17 -7.31 -13.11 29.57
CA SER A 17 -7.80 -11.87 30.19
C SER A 17 -8.78 -11.08 29.32
N GLY A 18 -8.71 -11.25 27.99
CA GLY A 18 -9.36 -10.36 27.02
C GLY A 18 -8.71 -8.97 26.94
N VAL A 19 -7.65 -8.72 27.71
CA VAL A 19 -6.97 -7.42 27.76
C VAL A 19 -5.77 -7.46 26.82
N PRO A 20 -5.60 -6.47 25.92
CA PRO A 20 -4.45 -6.36 25.04
C PRO A 20 -3.12 -6.44 25.80
N GLN A 21 -2.21 -7.31 25.35
CA GLN A 21 -0.90 -7.52 25.97
C GLN A 21 0.21 -7.09 25.01
N PHE A 22 1.24 -6.45 25.55
CA PHE A 22 2.44 -6.10 24.79
C PHE A 22 3.68 -6.01 25.69
N GLU A 23 4.84 -6.04 25.07
CA GLU A 23 6.16 -5.86 25.67
C GLU A 23 7.04 -5.07 24.70
N VAL A 24 7.81 -4.10 25.19
CA VAL A 24 8.86 -3.43 24.39
C VAL A 24 10.12 -4.29 24.47
N VAL A 25 10.53 -4.86 23.34
CA VAL A 25 11.62 -5.85 23.27
C VAL A 25 12.93 -5.30 22.73
N ASP A 26 12.87 -4.25 21.90
CA ASP A 26 14.03 -3.50 21.47
C ASP A 26 13.67 -2.01 21.37
N PRO A 27 13.78 -1.27 22.50
CA PRO A 27 13.46 0.15 22.53
C PRO A 27 14.33 0.99 21.58
N GLN A 28 15.55 0.55 21.24
CA GLN A 28 16.47 1.34 20.41
C GLN A 28 15.96 1.51 18.98
N GLN A 29 15.15 0.57 18.49
CA GLN A 29 14.51 0.71 17.18
C GLN A 29 13.54 1.90 17.15
N LEU A 30 12.95 2.28 18.29
CA LEU A 30 12.08 3.45 18.38
C LEU A 30 12.82 4.78 18.25
N ALA A 31 14.16 4.79 18.40
CA ALA A 31 14.97 5.99 18.16
C ALA A 31 14.92 6.45 16.69
N LEU A 32 14.61 5.51 15.77
CA LEU A 32 14.47 5.76 14.33
C LEU A 32 13.18 6.51 13.97
N LEU A 33 12.22 6.64 14.90
CA LEU A 33 11.07 7.50 14.69
C LEU A 33 11.53 8.96 14.55
N PRO A 34 11.08 9.68 13.51
CA PRO A 34 11.33 11.11 13.42
C PRO A 34 10.66 11.90 14.54
N GLU A 35 11.23 13.06 14.86
CA GLU A 35 10.56 14.06 15.68
C GLU A 35 9.24 14.50 15.00
N PRO A 36 8.12 14.57 15.73
CA PRO A 36 6.86 15.05 15.19
C PRO A 36 6.94 16.48 14.62
N ASP A 37 6.32 16.68 13.46
CA ASP A 37 6.12 18.00 12.85
C ASP A 37 4.62 18.26 12.65
N ASP A 38 4.16 19.49 12.85
CA ASP A 38 2.76 19.90 12.57
C ASP A 38 2.37 19.69 11.09
N GLY A 39 3.37 19.63 10.21
CA GLY A 39 3.28 19.32 8.80
C GLY A 39 3.13 17.84 8.48
N ASP A 40 3.27 16.93 9.45
CA ASP A 40 3.18 15.48 9.22
C ASP A 40 1.83 15.10 8.57
N LEU A 41 1.88 14.03 7.76
CA LEU A 41 0.71 13.41 7.14
C LEU A 41 0.63 11.94 7.52
N PHE A 42 -0.60 11.43 7.61
CA PHE A 42 -0.89 10.00 7.73
C PHE A 42 -1.63 9.57 6.49
N PHE A 43 -1.11 8.54 5.84
CA PHE A 43 -1.47 8.19 4.47
C PHE A 43 -1.84 6.73 4.37
N ASP A 44 -2.91 6.46 3.63
CA ASP A 44 -3.41 5.11 3.34
C ASP A 44 -4.09 5.07 1.97
N PHE A 45 -4.03 3.91 1.30
CA PHE A 45 -4.68 3.66 0.02
C PHE A 45 -5.87 2.71 0.17
N GLU A 46 -6.94 2.98 -0.58
CA GLU A 46 -7.87 1.92 -0.98
C GLU A 46 -7.73 1.66 -2.47
N GLY A 47 -7.64 0.37 -2.81
CA GLY A 47 -7.52 -0.08 -4.19
C GLY A 47 -8.21 -1.40 -4.43
N ASP A 48 -8.53 -1.65 -5.70
CA ASP A 48 -9.06 -2.93 -6.17
C ASP A 48 -8.08 -3.51 -7.20
N PRO A 49 -7.32 -4.58 -6.86
CA PRO A 49 -6.38 -5.21 -7.78
C PRO A 49 -7.05 -5.89 -8.98
N LEU A 50 -8.36 -6.17 -8.90
CA LEU A 50 -9.15 -6.81 -9.96
C LEU A 50 -9.86 -5.79 -10.86
N TRP A 51 -9.77 -4.50 -10.56
CA TRP A 51 -10.34 -3.48 -11.43
C TRP A 51 -9.64 -3.44 -12.78
N THR A 52 -10.39 -3.31 -13.87
CA THR A 52 -9.84 -3.13 -15.23
C THR A 52 -10.81 -2.35 -16.11
N ALA A 53 -10.29 -1.46 -16.95
CA ALA A 53 -11.07 -0.73 -17.96
C ALA A 53 -11.21 -1.51 -19.28
N ASP A 54 -10.24 -2.36 -19.60
CA ASP A 54 -10.03 -2.96 -20.92
C ASP A 54 -9.81 -4.48 -20.89
N GLY A 55 -9.70 -5.08 -19.70
CA GLY A 55 -9.40 -6.50 -19.50
C GLY A 55 -7.92 -6.85 -19.65
N THR A 56 -7.05 -5.87 -19.91
CA THR A 56 -5.60 -6.07 -20.09
C THR A 56 -4.78 -5.43 -18.99
N GLU A 57 -5.16 -4.23 -18.54
CA GLU A 57 -4.50 -3.54 -17.44
C GLU A 57 -5.33 -3.60 -16.17
N TRP A 58 -4.72 -4.12 -15.11
CA TRP A 58 -5.40 -4.43 -13.84
C TRP A 58 -4.98 -3.49 -12.70
N GLY A 59 -5.88 -3.35 -11.73
CA GLY A 59 -5.66 -2.66 -10.47
C GLY A 59 -5.96 -1.17 -10.53
N LEU A 60 -6.82 -0.63 -9.67
CA LEU A 60 -7.09 0.80 -9.51
C LEU A 60 -6.96 1.20 -8.05
N GLU A 61 -6.18 2.24 -7.76
CA GLU A 61 -6.22 2.91 -6.46
C GLU A 61 -7.33 3.96 -6.51
N TYR A 62 -8.47 3.66 -5.90
CA TYR A 62 -9.67 4.48 -6.01
C TYR A 62 -9.79 5.53 -4.90
N LEU A 63 -9.02 5.40 -3.80
CA LEU A 63 -8.97 6.42 -2.75
C LEU A 63 -7.56 6.59 -2.20
N PHE A 64 -7.11 7.83 -2.14
CA PHE A 64 -5.91 8.26 -1.43
C PHE A 64 -6.37 8.99 -0.17
N GLY A 65 -6.20 8.36 0.98
CA GLY A 65 -6.48 8.93 2.28
C GLY A 65 -5.35 9.78 2.78
N VAL A 66 -5.60 11.06 3.06
CA VAL A 66 -4.57 11.93 3.65
C VAL A 66 -5.11 12.63 4.88
N LEU A 67 -4.57 12.28 6.04
CA LEU A 67 -4.87 12.95 7.31
C LEU A 67 -3.72 13.85 7.74
N GLU A 68 -4.04 15.09 8.06
CA GLU A 68 -3.08 16.06 8.57
C GLU A 68 -2.83 15.91 10.08
N ALA A 69 -1.56 15.99 10.52
CA ALA A 69 -1.21 15.90 11.94
C ALA A 69 -1.64 17.11 12.78
N GLY A 70 -1.62 18.31 12.19
CA GLY A 70 -1.93 19.56 12.88
C GLY A 70 -3.28 19.54 13.62
N ARG A 71 -3.47 20.45 14.58
CA ARG A 71 -4.60 20.48 15.54
C ARG A 71 -6.01 20.30 14.94
N ARG A 72 -6.22 20.63 13.67
CA ARG A 72 -7.52 20.49 13.00
C ARG A 72 -7.77 19.09 12.45
N GLY A 73 -6.74 18.25 12.29
CA GLY A 73 -6.89 16.86 11.83
C GLY A 73 -7.64 16.74 10.51
N VAL A 74 -7.35 17.61 9.53
CA VAL A 74 -8.14 17.65 8.29
C VAL A 74 -7.85 16.39 7.48
N PHE A 75 -8.89 15.59 7.26
CA PHE A 75 -8.86 14.47 6.33
C PHE A 75 -9.19 14.95 4.90
N ARG A 76 -8.44 14.47 3.92
CA ARG A 76 -8.59 14.80 2.50
C ARG A 76 -8.66 13.50 1.70
N PRO A 77 -9.86 13.07 1.31
CA PRO A 77 -10.00 11.97 0.37
C PRO A 77 -9.73 12.46 -1.05
N LEU A 78 -8.81 11.81 -1.77
CA LEU A 78 -8.64 12.01 -3.21
C LEU A 78 -9.16 10.78 -3.94
N TRP A 79 -10.37 10.89 -4.49
CA TRP A 79 -11.06 9.81 -5.18
C TRP A 79 -10.61 9.69 -6.64
N ALA A 80 -10.60 8.45 -7.12
CA ALA A 80 -10.38 8.11 -8.52
C ALA A 80 -11.32 6.98 -8.95
N HIS A 81 -12.15 7.22 -9.96
CA HIS A 81 -13.07 6.21 -10.49
C HIS A 81 -12.66 5.63 -11.84
N ASP A 82 -11.60 6.19 -12.42
CA ASP A 82 -10.98 5.73 -13.66
C ASP A 82 -9.49 6.10 -13.68
N ARG A 83 -8.79 5.76 -14.77
CA ARG A 83 -7.36 6.03 -14.96
C ARG A 83 -7.01 7.52 -15.02
N ILE A 84 -7.88 8.34 -15.61
CA ILE A 84 -7.66 9.78 -15.72
C ILE A 84 -7.72 10.40 -14.33
N GLU A 85 -8.69 9.96 -13.54
CA GLU A 85 -8.84 10.40 -12.16
C GLU A 85 -7.73 9.84 -11.25
N GLU A 86 -7.26 8.61 -11.45
CA GLU A 86 -6.13 8.03 -10.70
C GLU A 86 -4.85 8.84 -10.94
N ARG A 87 -4.59 9.24 -12.19
CA ARG A 87 -3.49 10.15 -12.54
C ARG A 87 -3.65 11.52 -11.88
N ARG A 88 -4.88 12.07 -11.85
CA ARG A 88 -5.18 13.34 -11.20
C ARG A 88 -4.95 13.26 -9.69
N ALA A 89 -5.45 12.22 -9.03
CA ALA A 89 -5.30 11.99 -7.60
C ALA A 89 -3.82 11.90 -7.20
N LEU A 90 -2.99 11.19 -7.97
CA LEU A 90 -1.54 11.17 -7.76
C LEU A 90 -0.92 12.57 -7.89
N THR A 91 -1.29 13.32 -8.93
CA THR A 91 -0.77 14.68 -9.16
C THR A 91 -1.15 15.62 -8.02
N ASP A 92 -2.41 15.56 -7.58
CA ASP A 92 -2.94 16.37 -6.49
C ASP A 92 -2.31 16.01 -5.14
N PHE A 93 -2.08 14.71 -4.88
CA PHE A 93 -1.35 14.22 -3.71
C PHE A 93 0.07 14.80 -3.67
N LEU A 94 0.82 14.70 -4.77
CA LEU A 94 2.19 15.21 -4.84
C LEU A 94 2.25 16.73 -4.71
N ALA A 95 1.27 17.45 -5.29
CA ALA A 95 1.16 18.89 -5.15
C ALA A 95 0.87 19.30 -3.69
N LEU A 96 -0.01 18.58 -2.99
CA LEU A 96 -0.30 18.77 -1.57
C LEU A 96 0.97 18.58 -0.73
N VAL A 97 1.69 17.48 -0.93
CA VAL A 97 2.94 17.18 -0.23
C VAL A 97 3.99 18.26 -0.49
N ALA A 98 4.20 18.64 -1.75
CA ALA A 98 5.18 19.66 -2.12
C ALA A 98 4.86 21.03 -1.49
N GLN A 99 3.59 21.43 -1.46
CA GLN A 99 3.17 22.67 -0.81
C GLN A 99 3.43 22.63 0.70
N ARG A 100 3.18 21.48 1.33
CA ARG A 100 3.31 21.30 2.78
C ARG A 100 4.79 21.30 3.20
N ARG A 101 5.65 20.60 2.47
CA ARG A 101 7.11 20.57 2.70
C ARG A 101 7.78 21.96 2.63
N LYS A 102 7.24 22.89 1.83
CA LYS A 102 7.75 24.28 1.80
C LYS A 102 7.59 25.01 3.14
N ARG A 103 6.55 24.66 3.92
CA ARG A 103 6.26 25.27 5.22
C ARG A 103 6.83 24.44 6.38
N HIS A 104 6.92 23.14 6.17
CA HIS A 104 7.35 22.15 7.15
C HIS A 104 8.45 21.27 6.54
N PRO A 105 9.70 21.76 6.46
CA PRO A 105 10.78 21.03 5.78
C PRO A 105 11.13 19.69 6.46
N ASN A 106 10.78 19.54 7.74
CA ASN A 106 11.02 18.33 8.54
C ASN A 106 9.79 17.40 8.62
N MET A 107 8.72 17.67 7.85
CA MET A 107 7.54 16.82 7.86
C MET A 107 7.83 15.42 7.32
N HIS A 108 7.10 14.44 7.85
CA HIS A 108 7.08 13.07 7.36
C HIS A 108 5.68 12.65 6.94
N ILE A 109 5.61 11.60 6.13
CA ILE A 109 4.38 10.93 5.72
C ILE A 109 4.43 9.52 6.30
N TYR A 110 3.59 9.26 7.30
CA TYR A 110 3.52 7.97 7.96
C TYR A 110 2.47 7.07 7.30
N HIS A 111 2.85 5.81 7.10
CA HIS A 111 1.97 4.77 6.61
C HIS A 111 2.29 3.45 7.32
N TYR A 112 1.49 2.41 7.08
CA TYR A 112 1.65 1.12 7.74
C TYR A 112 1.76 -0.01 6.74
N ALA A 113 2.95 -0.62 6.68
CA ALA A 113 3.35 -1.69 5.77
C ALA A 113 3.84 -1.18 4.40
N PRO A 114 4.45 -2.03 3.55
CA PRO A 114 5.20 -1.58 2.38
C PRO A 114 4.33 -1.26 1.16
N TYR A 115 3.01 -1.44 1.25
CA TYR A 115 2.10 -1.33 0.11
C TYR A 115 2.12 0.07 -0.48
N GLU A 116 2.06 1.12 0.34
CA GLU A 116 1.92 2.50 -0.12
C GLU A 116 3.11 2.97 -0.94
N LYS A 117 4.34 2.61 -0.52
CA LYS A 117 5.56 2.92 -1.27
C LYS A 117 5.55 2.26 -2.65
N THR A 118 5.16 0.99 -2.68
CA THR A 118 5.10 0.19 -3.91
C THR A 118 4.01 0.72 -4.84
N ALA A 119 2.85 1.09 -4.29
CA ALA A 119 1.74 1.68 -5.02
C ALA A 119 2.12 3.04 -5.62
N LEU A 120 2.78 3.94 -4.87
CA LEU A 120 3.24 5.23 -5.38
C LEU A 120 4.21 5.08 -6.56
N LEU A 121 5.21 4.19 -6.44
CA LEU A 121 6.16 3.91 -7.54
C LEU A 121 5.44 3.35 -8.77
N ARG A 122 4.54 2.38 -8.57
CA ARG A 122 3.76 1.78 -9.65
C ARG A 122 2.88 2.82 -10.34
N LEU A 123 2.22 3.69 -9.58
CA LEU A 123 1.36 4.75 -10.12
C LEU A 123 2.17 5.79 -10.90
N ALA A 124 3.33 6.21 -10.38
CA ALA A 124 4.20 7.15 -11.08
C ALA A 124 4.66 6.60 -12.43
N GLY A 125 5.16 5.35 -12.45
CA GLY A 125 5.60 4.69 -13.69
C GLY A 125 4.44 4.40 -14.66
N ARG A 126 3.27 4.01 -14.14
CA ARG A 126 2.06 3.77 -14.96
C ARG A 126 1.59 5.04 -15.67
N HIS A 127 1.51 6.14 -14.94
CA HIS A 127 0.90 7.37 -15.43
C HIS A 127 1.90 8.36 -16.04
N GLY A 128 3.20 8.07 -15.97
CA GLY A 128 4.28 8.91 -16.47
C GLY A 128 4.29 10.30 -15.81
N VAL A 129 3.91 10.37 -14.54
CA VAL A 129 3.86 11.63 -13.77
C VAL A 129 4.43 11.44 -12.38
N GLY A 130 5.14 12.47 -11.90
CA GLY A 130 5.58 12.51 -10.52
C GLY A 130 6.73 11.55 -10.16
N GLU A 131 7.38 10.92 -11.14
CA GLU A 131 8.51 10.00 -10.93
C GLU A 131 9.60 10.64 -10.05
N ASP A 132 10.12 11.80 -10.44
CA ASP A 132 11.14 12.53 -9.66
C ASP A 132 10.66 12.89 -8.25
N ALA A 133 9.37 13.22 -8.11
CA ALA A 133 8.80 13.60 -6.81
C ALA A 133 8.66 12.39 -5.88
N VAL A 134 8.22 11.24 -6.39
CA VAL A 134 8.12 9.99 -5.63
C VAL A 134 9.52 9.48 -5.26
N ASP A 135 10.47 9.50 -6.20
CA ASP A 135 11.86 9.13 -5.94
C ASP A 135 12.48 10.01 -4.84
N GLU A 136 12.31 11.33 -4.92
CA GLU A 136 12.78 12.25 -3.89
C GLU A 136 12.14 11.96 -2.52
N LEU A 137 10.84 11.67 -2.45
CA LEU A 137 10.18 11.32 -1.17
C LEU A 137 10.73 10.04 -0.55
N LEU A 138 11.05 9.04 -1.37
CA LEU A 138 11.63 7.78 -0.91
C LEU A 138 13.09 7.97 -0.46
N ARG A 139 13.90 8.63 -1.30
CA ARG A 139 15.33 8.84 -1.04
C ARG A 139 15.58 9.78 0.14
N SER A 140 14.73 10.79 0.34
CA SER A 140 14.85 11.72 1.47
C SER A 140 14.30 11.16 2.79
N GLY A 141 13.75 9.94 2.81
CA GLY A 141 13.22 9.32 4.01
C GLY A 141 11.91 9.94 4.52
N VAL A 142 11.24 10.75 3.69
CA VAL A 142 9.97 11.41 4.07
C VAL A 142 8.87 10.38 4.30
N LEU A 143 8.86 9.27 3.55
CA LEU A 143 7.90 8.17 3.73
C LEU A 143 8.37 7.20 4.83
N VAL A 144 7.70 7.25 5.98
CA VAL A 144 8.01 6.47 7.18
C VAL A 144 7.04 5.31 7.32
N ASP A 145 7.55 4.09 7.16
CA ASP A 145 6.80 2.86 7.40
C ASP A 145 6.90 2.48 8.88
N LEU A 146 5.75 2.47 9.58
CA LEU A 146 5.69 2.11 11.00
C LEU A 146 5.76 0.59 11.23
N TYR A 147 5.46 -0.24 10.23
CA TYR A 147 5.39 -1.69 10.40
C TYR A 147 6.74 -2.32 10.82
N PRO A 148 7.89 -2.00 10.18
CA PRO A 148 9.19 -2.50 10.61
C PRO A 148 9.56 -2.06 12.02
N LEU A 149 9.17 -0.83 12.42
CA LEU A 149 9.44 -0.31 13.76
C LEU A 149 8.67 -1.11 14.80
N VAL A 150 7.37 -1.33 14.59
CA VAL A 150 6.55 -2.18 15.46
C VAL A 150 7.13 -3.59 15.55
N ARG A 151 7.39 -4.23 14.40
CA ARG A 151 7.87 -5.61 14.35
C ARG A 151 9.18 -5.82 15.11
N LYS A 152 10.09 -4.85 15.07
CA LYS A 152 11.40 -4.96 15.72
C LYS A 152 11.37 -4.52 17.19
N SER A 153 10.53 -3.55 17.55
CA SER A 153 10.52 -2.97 18.90
C SER A 153 9.46 -3.54 19.84
N ILE A 154 8.35 -4.06 19.33
CA ILE A 154 7.19 -4.46 20.12
C ILE A 154 6.88 -5.96 19.90
N ARG A 155 6.69 -6.67 21.00
CA ARG A 155 6.08 -8.00 21.01
C ARG A 155 4.65 -7.86 21.53
N VAL A 156 3.69 -8.49 20.86
CA VAL A 156 2.27 -8.39 21.20
C VAL A 156 1.65 -9.75 21.48
N GLY A 157 0.60 -9.77 22.31
CA GLY A 157 -0.23 -10.96 22.55
C GLY A 157 -1.24 -11.27 21.45
N ALA A 158 -1.35 -10.41 20.43
CA ALA A 158 -2.18 -10.66 19.27
C ALA A 158 -1.60 -11.79 18.37
N GLU A 159 -2.44 -12.36 17.51
CA GLU A 159 -2.04 -13.41 16.56
C GLU A 159 -1.31 -12.85 15.32
N SER A 160 -1.42 -11.54 15.10
CA SER A 160 -0.71 -10.83 14.04
C SER A 160 -0.29 -9.43 14.52
N VAL A 161 0.58 -8.80 13.73
CA VAL A 161 0.98 -7.40 13.88
C VAL A 161 0.37 -6.57 12.74
N SER A 162 -0.87 -6.85 12.35
CA SER A 162 -1.62 -5.96 11.45
C SER A 162 -2.08 -4.71 12.21
N LEU A 163 -2.36 -3.61 11.51
CA LEU A 163 -2.83 -2.38 12.14
C LEU A 163 -4.07 -2.65 13.01
N LYS A 164 -5.07 -3.36 12.46
CA LYS A 164 -6.28 -3.82 13.14
C LYS A 164 -6.03 -4.64 14.41
N ALA A 165 -5.03 -5.52 14.39
CA ALA A 165 -4.70 -6.34 15.56
C ALA A 165 -4.08 -5.52 16.70
N LEU A 166 -3.46 -4.38 16.38
CA LEU A 166 -2.77 -3.52 17.33
C LEU A 166 -3.67 -2.41 17.89
N GLU A 167 -4.74 -2.02 17.20
CA GLU A 167 -5.69 -0.97 17.61
C GLU A 167 -6.10 -1.00 19.09
N PRO A 168 -6.39 -2.17 19.70
CA PRO A 168 -6.75 -2.23 21.12
C PRO A 168 -5.69 -1.66 22.08
N LEU A 169 -4.43 -1.53 21.64
CA LEU A 169 -3.32 -0.98 22.44
C LEU A 169 -3.33 0.54 22.53
N TYR A 170 -3.91 1.24 21.55
CA TYR A 170 -3.75 2.69 21.39
C TYR A 170 -5.03 3.44 21.01
N MET A 171 -6.07 2.78 20.50
CA MET A 171 -7.34 3.42 20.12
C MET A 171 -8.32 3.58 21.29
N GLY A 172 -8.09 2.90 22.42
CA GLY A 172 -9.01 2.94 23.56
C GLY A 172 -10.40 2.40 23.18
N ALA A 173 -11.44 3.22 23.34
CA ALA A 173 -12.82 2.86 23.02
C ALA A 173 -13.20 3.11 21.55
N GLU A 174 -12.33 3.76 20.77
CA GLU A 174 -12.57 4.10 19.36
C GLU A 174 -12.16 2.96 18.44
N LEU A 175 -12.71 1.76 18.65
CA LEU A 175 -12.47 0.63 17.74
C LEU A 175 -13.35 0.73 16.49
N ARG A 176 -12.93 0.07 15.40
CA ARG A 176 -13.68 0.00 14.13
C ARG A 176 -15.12 -0.39 14.38
N ASP A 177 -16.05 0.37 13.79
CA ASP A 177 -17.49 0.12 13.79
C ASP A 177 -18.02 0.27 12.36
N GLY A 178 -19.14 -0.39 12.05
CA GLY A 178 -19.78 -0.36 10.72
C GLY A 178 -19.51 -1.58 9.83
N ASP A 179 -19.98 -1.49 8.58
CA ASP A 179 -19.99 -2.62 7.62
C ASP A 179 -18.66 -2.80 6.86
N VAL A 180 -17.89 -1.73 6.67
CA VAL A 180 -16.57 -1.78 6.02
C VAL A 180 -15.52 -1.72 7.11
N THR A 181 -14.93 -2.88 7.45
CA THR A 181 -13.93 -2.98 8.53
C THR A 181 -12.67 -3.72 8.12
N THR A 182 -12.55 -4.05 6.83
CA THR A 182 -11.40 -4.71 6.21
C THR A 182 -11.22 -4.23 4.78
N ALA A 183 -10.01 -4.41 4.23
CA ALA A 183 -9.71 -4.16 2.83
C ALA A 183 -10.61 -4.98 1.87
N ALA A 184 -11.00 -6.20 2.25
CA ALA A 184 -11.90 -7.02 1.43
C ALA A 184 -13.32 -6.44 1.38
N ASP A 185 -13.80 -5.88 2.51
CA ASP A 185 -15.08 -5.18 2.56
C ASP A 185 -15.02 -3.90 1.72
N SER A 186 -13.89 -3.18 1.74
CA SER A 186 -13.66 -1.97 0.94
C SER A 186 -13.75 -2.28 -0.56
N ILE A 187 -13.04 -3.31 -1.04
CA ILE A 187 -13.10 -3.77 -2.44
C ILE A 187 -14.53 -4.19 -2.83
N THR A 188 -15.20 -4.98 -1.99
CA THR A 188 -16.57 -5.45 -2.26
C THR A 188 -17.55 -4.28 -2.29
N GLY A 189 -17.41 -3.33 -1.36
CA GLY A 189 -18.18 -2.10 -1.31
C GLY A 189 -17.96 -1.24 -2.54
N TYR A 190 -16.73 -1.12 -3.02
CA TYR A 190 -16.41 -0.36 -4.22
C TYR A 190 -16.99 -1.00 -5.48
N ALA A 191 -16.85 -2.31 -5.65
CA ALA A 191 -17.49 -3.05 -6.74
C ALA A 191 -19.00 -2.82 -6.73
N ARG A 192 -19.65 -2.92 -5.56
CA ARG A 192 -21.09 -2.66 -5.43
C ARG A 192 -21.46 -1.21 -5.73
N PHE A 193 -20.63 -0.25 -5.34
CA PHE A 193 -20.79 1.15 -5.71
C PHE A 193 -20.87 1.33 -7.23
N THR A 194 -19.97 0.68 -7.99
CA THR A 194 -19.96 0.80 -9.46
C THR A 194 -21.25 0.24 -10.08
N GLU A 195 -21.76 -0.88 -9.58
CA GLU A 195 -23.03 -1.46 -10.03
C GLU A 195 -24.23 -0.54 -9.74
N LEU A 196 -24.28 0.05 -8.55
CA LEU A 196 -25.36 0.96 -8.16
C LEU A 196 -25.35 2.24 -9.00
N ARG A 197 -24.16 2.79 -9.29
CA ARG A 197 -24.01 3.93 -10.21
C ARG A 197 -24.50 3.59 -11.61
N ALA A 198 -24.11 2.44 -12.14
CA ALA A 198 -24.57 1.98 -13.46
C ALA A 198 -26.11 1.78 -13.51
N ALA A 199 -26.71 1.39 -12.38
CA ALA A 199 -28.16 1.25 -12.22
C ALA A 199 -28.90 2.57 -11.91
N GLY A 200 -28.21 3.71 -11.84
CA GLY A 200 -28.80 5.01 -11.50
C GLY A 200 -29.25 5.16 -10.04
N ARG A 201 -28.75 4.31 -9.13
CA ARG A 201 -29.08 4.30 -7.69
C ARG A 201 -28.10 5.16 -6.90
N ASP A 202 -28.07 6.45 -7.23
CA ASP A 202 -27.04 7.38 -6.77
C ASP A 202 -26.98 7.56 -5.26
N ALA A 203 -28.13 7.57 -4.57
CA ALA A 203 -28.17 7.73 -3.12
C ALA A 203 -27.49 6.56 -2.38
N GLU A 204 -27.70 5.34 -2.84
CA GLU A 204 -27.10 4.15 -2.22
C GLU A 204 -25.62 4.02 -2.58
N ALA A 205 -25.26 4.39 -3.81
CA ALA A 205 -23.86 4.50 -4.22
C ALA A 205 -23.09 5.50 -3.35
N ALA A 206 -23.69 6.66 -3.06
CA ALA A 206 -23.07 7.67 -2.19
C ALA A 206 -22.87 7.17 -0.75
N THR A 207 -23.82 6.38 -0.21
CA THR A 207 -23.67 5.76 1.11
C THR A 207 -22.46 4.82 1.16
N LEU A 208 -22.27 3.97 0.13
CA LEU A 208 -21.12 3.07 0.09
C LEU A 208 -19.79 3.83 0.01
N LEU A 209 -19.70 4.87 -0.83
CA LEU A 209 -18.49 5.71 -0.87
C LEU A 209 -18.21 6.35 0.49
N LYS A 210 -19.24 6.82 1.19
CA LYS A 210 -19.06 7.39 2.52
C LYS A 210 -18.52 6.36 3.53
N GLN A 211 -19.01 5.12 3.49
CA GLN A 211 -18.52 4.04 4.35
C GLN A 211 -17.05 3.69 4.07
N ILE A 212 -16.65 3.63 2.80
CA ILE A 212 -15.26 3.43 2.39
C ILE A 212 -14.38 4.60 2.86
N GLU A 213 -14.87 5.83 2.70
CA GLU A 213 -14.18 7.04 3.18
C GLU A 213 -13.96 7.01 4.69
N ASP A 214 -14.99 6.63 5.46
CA ASP A 214 -14.91 6.55 6.92
C ASP A 214 -13.95 5.45 7.39
N TYR A 215 -13.93 4.32 6.68
CA TYR A 215 -12.96 3.25 6.90
C TYR A 215 -11.52 3.72 6.68
N ASN A 216 -11.24 4.32 5.53
CA ASN A 216 -9.91 4.81 5.18
C ASN A 216 -9.45 5.98 6.08
N HIS A 217 -10.38 6.87 6.44
CA HIS A 217 -10.12 7.92 7.42
C HIS A 217 -9.79 7.32 8.80
N TYR A 218 -10.51 6.28 9.23
CA TYR A 218 -10.18 5.56 10.45
C TYR A 218 -8.76 4.98 10.38
N ASP A 219 -8.35 4.39 9.27
CA ASP A 219 -7.00 3.83 9.11
C ASP A 219 -5.90 4.91 9.20
N CYS A 220 -6.12 6.07 8.59
CA CYS A 220 -5.23 7.22 8.76
C CYS A 220 -5.14 7.67 10.23
N ARG A 221 -6.27 7.71 10.96
CA ARG A 221 -6.28 8.05 12.41
C ARG A 221 -5.60 6.98 13.25
N SER A 222 -5.78 5.71 12.91
CA SER A 222 -5.16 4.57 13.57
C SER A 222 -3.64 4.60 13.41
N THR A 223 -3.14 4.88 12.20
CA THR A 223 -1.70 5.09 11.93
C THR A 223 -1.15 6.27 12.74
N ARG A 224 -1.90 7.37 12.86
CA ARG A 224 -1.53 8.49 13.74
C ARG A 224 -1.43 8.09 15.21
N ALA A 225 -2.47 7.45 15.73
CA ALA A 225 -2.52 7.02 17.12
C ALA A 225 -1.40 6.00 17.42
N LEU A 226 -1.09 5.12 16.48
CA LEU A 226 0.05 4.21 16.57
C LEU A 226 1.38 4.97 16.62
N ARG A 227 1.60 5.96 15.75
CA ARG A 227 2.80 6.82 15.78
C ARG A 227 2.96 7.47 17.15
N ASP A 228 1.90 8.10 17.65
CA ASP A 228 1.90 8.80 18.95
C ASP A 228 2.14 7.81 20.11
N TRP A 229 1.55 6.61 20.04
CA TRP A 229 1.74 5.54 21.02
C TRP A 229 3.19 5.03 21.04
N LEU A 230 3.82 4.83 19.88
CA LEU A 230 5.21 4.38 19.79
C LEU A 230 6.19 5.43 20.35
N LEU A 231 5.94 6.72 20.10
CA LEU A 231 6.74 7.81 20.70
C LEU A 231 6.67 7.75 22.23
N LEU A 232 5.48 7.56 22.79
CA LEU A 232 5.32 7.45 24.24
C LEU A 232 6.08 6.23 24.80
N ARG A 233 6.05 5.08 24.11
CA ARG A 233 6.86 3.90 24.50
C ARG A 233 8.36 4.17 24.44
N ALA A 234 8.82 4.95 23.46
CA ALA A 234 10.22 5.35 23.35
C ALA A 234 10.64 6.15 24.58
N PHE A 235 9.87 7.19 24.93
CA PHE A 235 10.15 8.04 26.09
C PHE A 235 10.12 7.28 27.42
N GLU A 236 9.11 6.42 27.63
CA GLU A 236 9.04 5.57 28.82
C GLU A 236 10.23 4.60 28.94
N SER A 237 10.83 4.23 27.82
CA SER A 237 12.01 3.37 27.75
C SER A 237 13.33 4.14 27.81
N GLY A 238 13.30 5.47 28.01
CA GLY A 238 14.48 6.33 28.05
C GLY A 238 15.14 6.55 26.69
N VAL A 239 14.43 6.29 25.59
CA VAL A 239 14.89 6.50 24.21
C VAL A 239 14.31 7.80 23.69
N THR A 240 15.16 8.65 23.12
CA THR A 240 14.73 9.89 22.46
C THR A 240 14.66 9.65 20.95
N PRO A 241 13.46 9.72 20.34
CA PRO A 241 13.30 9.67 18.88
C PRO A 241 14.10 10.79 18.22
N SER A 242 14.88 10.47 17.19
CA SER A 242 15.70 11.45 16.47
C SER A 242 15.69 11.24 14.94
N GLY A 243 14.88 10.29 14.47
CA GLY A 243 14.85 9.87 13.06
C GLY A 243 16.07 9.06 12.64
N THR A 244 16.05 8.57 11.40
CA THR A 244 17.25 8.07 10.75
C THR A 244 18.21 9.22 10.48
N GLN A 245 19.39 9.21 11.10
CA GLN A 245 20.52 10.02 10.64
C GLN A 245 20.80 9.64 9.17
N PRO A 246 20.98 10.60 8.24
CA PRO A 246 21.38 10.27 6.88
C PRO A 246 22.66 9.44 6.92
N VAL A 247 22.60 8.19 6.46
CA VAL A 247 23.79 7.37 6.32
C VAL A 247 24.61 7.98 5.18
N ALA A 248 25.85 8.37 5.45
CA ALA A 248 26.81 8.64 4.40
C ALA A 248 27.05 7.33 3.64
N ASP A 249 26.63 7.30 2.37
CA ASP A 249 26.80 6.27 1.33
C ASP A 249 27.15 4.82 1.74
N GLY A 250 26.33 3.88 1.24
CA GLY A 250 26.79 2.54 0.89
C GLY A 250 26.28 1.41 1.78
N GLY A 251 25.05 0.98 1.53
CA GLY A 251 24.53 -0.29 2.05
C GLY A 251 23.16 -0.58 1.46
N GLY A 252 23.12 -1.28 0.32
CA GLY A 252 21.87 -1.72 -0.29
C GLY A 252 21.05 -2.53 0.71
N VAL A 253 19.83 -2.07 0.98
CA VAL A 253 18.85 -2.84 1.75
C VAL A 253 18.32 -3.91 0.80
N GLU A 254 18.63 -5.17 1.07
CA GLU A 254 17.99 -6.27 0.35
C GLU A 254 16.48 -6.29 0.64
N PRO A 255 15.62 -6.32 -0.39
CA PRO A 255 14.19 -6.40 -0.19
C PRO A 255 13.79 -7.78 0.38
N ASP A 256 13.24 -7.82 1.59
CA ASP A 256 12.67 -9.03 2.22
C ASP A 256 11.22 -9.32 1.73
N ASP A 257 10.79 -8.66 0.66
CA ASP A 257 9.48 -8.85 0.03
C ASP A 257 9.63 -9.66 -1.28
N PRO A 258 8.95 -10.81 -1.41
CA PRO A 258 8.94 -11.59 -2.65
C PRO A 258 8.52 -10.80 -3.89
N LEU A 259 7.66 -9.79 -3.77
CA LEU A 259 7.26 -8.94 -4.89
C LEU A 259 8.35 -7.93 -5.24
N ALA A 260 8.92 -7.24 -4.23
CA ALA A 260 10.07 -6.36 -4.42
C ALA A 260 11.30 -7.09 -4.99
N ARG A 261 11.54 -8.35 -4.57
CA ARG A 261 12.59 -9.20 -5.15
C ARG A 261 12.31 -9.52 -6.62
N ARG A 262 11.07 -9.82 -6.98
CA ARG A 262 10.68 -10.08 -8.39
C ARG A 262 10.76 -8.82 -9.26
N LEU A 263 10.51 -7.64 -8.68
CA LEU A 263 10.69 -6.35 -9.37
C LEU A 263 12.18 -6.01 -9.54
N ALA A 264 13.01 -6.27 -8.53
CA ALA A 264 14.47 -6.08 -8.61
C ALA A 264 15.13 -7.05 -9.61
N GLU A 265 14.71 -8.32 -9.63
CA GLU A 265 15.14 -9.33 -10.61
C GLU A 265 14.71 -8.98 -12.04
N ALA A 266 13.53 -8.35 -12.23
CA ALA A 266 13.05 -7.89 -13.53
C ALA A 266 13.73 -6.59 -14.01
N ALA A 267 14.26 -5.79 -13.08
CA ALA A 267 14.91 -4.51 -13.35
C ALA A 267 16.45 -4.62 -13.53
N GLY A 268 17.00 -5.84 -13.65
CA GLY A 268 18.43 -6.14 -13.63
C GLY A 268 19.35 -5.16 -14.40
N ASP A 269 20.50 -4.89 -13.77
CA ASP A 269 21.59 -4.00 -14.16
C ASP A 269 21.71 -3.73 -15.67
N GLY A 270 21.45 -2.48 -16.04
CA GLY A 270 21.76 -1.93 -17.34
C GLY A 270 23.27 -1.79 -17.53
N ALA A 271 23.94 -2.88 -17.90
CA ALA A 271 25.28 -2.82 -18.48
C ALA A 271 25.39 -3.78 -19.67
N GLY A 272 24.97 -3.29 -20.84
CA GLY A 272 25.46 -3.68 -22.16
C GLY A 272 25.26 -5.14 -22.59
N GLY A 273 24.24 -5.39 -23.42
CA GLY A 273 24.14 -6.63 -24.19
C GLY A 273 22.77 -6.84 -24.79
N ASP A 274 22.75 -7.15 -26.08
CA ASP A 274 21.58 -7.37 -26.95
C ASP A 274 20.46 -8.20 -26.29
N ARG A 275 19.21 -7.70 -26.34
CA ARG A 275 18.06 -8.41 -25.78
C ARG A 275 17.60 -9.52 -26.74
N SER A 276 17.49 -10.75 -26.22
CA SER A 276 17.02 -11.92 -26.98
C SER A 276 15.49 -11.90 -27.15
N PRO A 277 14.91 -12.48 -28.22
CA PRO A 277 13.45 -12.53 -28.46
C PRO A 277 12.63 -13.12 -27.31
N GLU A 278 13.22 -13.95 -26.45
CA GLU A 278 12.55 -14.50 -25.25
C GLU A 278 12.34 -13.45 -24.14
N GLN A 279 13.10 -12.35 -24.13
CA GLN A 279 12.94 -11.23 -23.20
C GLN A 279 11.82 -10.25 -23.60
N THR A 280 11.19 -10.46 -24.76
CA THR A 280 10.03 -9.66 -25.22
C THR A 280 8.69 -10.35 -24.92
N ALA A 281 8.70 -11.59 -24.39
CA ALA A 281 7.51 -12.41 -24.23
C ALA A 281 7.15 -12.68 -22.76
N VAL A 282 6.96 -11.62 -21.95
CA VAL A 282 6.20 -11.72 -20.70
C VAL A 282 5.18 -10.58 -20.66
N ALA A 283 4.17 -10.70 -21.52
CA ALA A 283 2.90 -10.00 -21.41
C ALA A 283 1.81 -11.10 -21.33
N PRO A 284 0.86 -11.05 -20.37
CA PRO A 284 -0.17 -12.08 -20.29
C PRO A 284 -1.25 -11.78 -21.34
N GLY A 285 -1.29 -12.56 -22.42
CA GLY A 285 -2.38 -12.50 -23.39
C GLY A 285 -1.99 -12.91 -24.81
N GLY A 286 -1.90 -14.22 -25.06
CA GLY A 286 -1.70 -14.75 -26.41
C GLY A 286 -2.20 -16.18 -26.52
N ARG A 287 -3.36 -16.36 -27.15
CA ARG A 287 -3.88 -17.67 -27.57
C ARG A 287 -2.85 -18.36 -28.49
N PRO A 288 -2.64 -19.68 -28.40
CA PRO A 288 -1.71 -20.37 -29.29
C PRO A 288 -2.22 -20.40 -30.75
N PRO A 289 -1.35 -20.33 -31.76
CA PRO A 289 -1.73 -20.48 -33.16
C PRO A 289 -2.23 -21.91 -33.45
N ALA A 290 -3.25 -21.98 -34.29
CA ALA A 290 -3.91 -23.20 -34.72
C ALA A 290 -2.93 -24.19 -35.38
N ALA A 291 -3.04 -25.46 -34.99
CA ALA A 291 -2.33 -26.57 -35.61
C ALA A 291 -2.67 -26.66 -37.11
N ILE A 292 -1.64 -26.69 -37.94
CA ILE A 292 -1.72 -27.05 -39.36
C ILE A 292 -2.13 -28.52 -39.43
N THR A 293 -3.41 -28.79 -39.65
CA THR A 293 -3.86 -30.12 -40.06
C THR A 293 -3.45 -30.35 -41.51
N GLY A 294 -2.49 -31.25 -41.71
CA GLY A 294 -2.13 -31.78 -43.02
C GLY A 294 -3.34 -32.44 -43.69
N GLY A 295 -3.93 -31.72 -44.65
CA GLY A 295 -4.98 -32.24 -45.52
C GLY A 295 -4.43 -33.35 -46.42
N LYS A 296 -4.85 -34.59 -46.15
CA LYS A 296 -4.66 -35.72 -47.05
C LYS A 296 -5.32 -35.42 -48.40
N LYS A 297 -4.54 -35.70 -49.46
CA LYS A 297 -4.95 -35.84 -50.85
C LYS A 297 -6.30 -36.56 -50.98
N ASN A 298 -7.24 -35.96 -51.70
CA ASN A 298 -8.22 -36.72 -52.47
C ASN A 298 -8.24 -36.19 -53.90
N ARG A 299 -7.87 -37.07 -54.83
CA ARG A 299 -7.97 -36.91 -56.27
C ARG A 299 -9.37 -37.35 -56.71
N SER A 300 -10.14 -36.43 -57.25
CA SER A 300 -11.22 -36.66 -58.23
C SER A 300 -11.37 -35.30 -58.92
N GLY A 301 -11.16 -35.15 -60.22
CA GLY A 301 -11.77 -35.89 -61.32
C GLY A 301 -12.58 -34.85 -62.11
N GLY A 302 -12.05 -34.39 -63.23
CA GLY A 302 -12.70 -33.35 -64.04
C GLY A 302 -11.85 -32.94 -65.23
N ARG A 303 -11.70 -33.84 -66.20
CA ARG A 303 -11.25 -33.51 -67.56
C ARG A 303 -12.35 -32.68 -68.22
N ILE A 304 -11.98 -31.52 -68.75
CA ILE A 304 -12.70 -30.85 -69.82
C ILE A 304 -11.76 -30.90 -71.02
N SER A 305 -12.14 -31.65 -72.05
CA SER A 305 -11.64 -31.52 -73.41
C SER A 305 -12.82 -31.60 -74.35
N THR A 306 -12.91 -30.55 -75.15
CA THR A 306 -13.55 -30.43 -76.46
C THR A 306 -13.41 -31.69 -77.33
N GLY A 307 -14.47 -32.01 -78.08
CA GLY A 307 -14.53 -33.06 -79.09
C GLY A 307 -15.83 -33.84 -79.03
#